data_AF-A0A1E5Q084-F1
#
_entry.id   AF-A0A1E5Q084-F1
#
_cell.length_a   1.000
_cell.length_b   1.000
_cell.length_c   1.000
_cell.angle_alpha   90.00
_cell.angle_beta   90.00
_cell.angle_gamma   90.00
#
_symmetry.space_group_name_H-M   'P 1'
#
loop_
_entity.id
_entity.type
_entity.pdbx_description
1 polymer ?
#
loop_
_entity_poly.entity_id
_entity_poly.type
_entity_poly.pdbx_seq_one_letter_code
_entity_poly.pdbx_strand_id
1 'polypeptide(L)'
;MREYSKETAAGLARIEGYLMSQAALREAENQGEAFARALTWLGPGEQDEIGHRFAQHHLRLRREMLTATVARAEELKVEYADRYACLRRRVVGLAVAVFALCTVIVAHHR
;
A
#
# COMPACT_ATOMS: atom_id res chain seq x y z
N MET A 1 -6.95 18.47 19.41
CA MET A 1 -6.92 18.70 17.95
C MET A 1 -6.18 17.59 17.18
N ARG A 2 -4.96 17.17 17.58
CA ARG A 2 -4.18 16.12 16.89
C ARG A 2 -4.80 14.71 16.94
N GLU A 3 -5.66 14.44 17.92
CA GLU A 3 -6.32 13.14 18.12
C GLU A 3 -7.55 12.96 17.22
N TYR A 4 -8.44 13.95 17.15
CA TYR A 4 -9.55 14.00 16.19
C TYR A 4 -9.09 13.82 14.74
N SER A 5 -7.97 14.45 14.35
CA SER A 5 -7.42 14.30 13.00
C SER A 5 -6.99 12.86 12.67
N LYS A 6 -6.47 12.11 13.65
CA LYS A 6 -6.10 10.71 13.46
C LYS A 6 -7.34 9.81 13.34
N GLU A 7 -8.36 10.07 14.14
CA GLU A 7 -9.63 9.33 14.08
C GLU A 7 -10.35 9.57 12.75
N THR A 8 -10.42 10.83 12.29
CA THR A 8 -10.96 11.16 10.96
C THR A 8 -10.18 10.47 9.84
N ALA A 9 -8.84 10.48 9.90
CA ALA A 9 -8.01 9.80 8.91
C ALA A 9 -8.24 8.27 8.90
N ALA A 10 -8.36 7.65 10.07
CA ALA A 10 -8.67 6.23 10.19
C ALA A 10 -10.07 5.88 9.66
N GLY A 11 -11.05 6.74 9.93
CA GLY A 11 -12.41 6.61 9.38
C GLY A 11 -12.42 6.70 7.86
N LEU A 12 -11.72 7.69 7.29
CA LEU A 12 -11.61 7.87 5.84
C LEU A 12 -10.94 6.67 5.17
N ALA A 13 -9.83 6.17 5.72
CA ALA A 13 -9.13 5.01 5.20
C ALA A 13 -10.01 3.75 5.19
N ARG A 14 -10.90 3.60 6.18
CA ARG A 14 -11.85 2.48 6.23
C ARG A 14 -12.93 2.59 5.15
N ILE A 15 -13.46 3.80 4.94
CA ILE A 15 -14.45 4.05 3.89
C ILE A 15 -13.82 3.83 2.51
N GLU A 16 -12.62 4.37 2.28
CA GLU A 16 -11.87 4.17 1.04
C GLU A 16 -11.64 2.67 0.78
N GLY A 17 -11.17 1.92 1.78
CA GLY A 17 -10.99 0.46 1.65
C GLY A 17 -12.28 -0.29 1.32
N TYR A 18 -13.41 0.11 1.92
CA TYR A 18 -14.72 -0.45 1.59
C TYR A 18 -15.13 -0.12 0.14
N LEU A 19 -14.99 1.13 -0.29
CA LEU A 19 -15.31 1.57 -1.65
C LEU A 19 -14.46 0.85 -2.70
N MET A 20 -13.16 0.71 -2.45
CA MET A 20 -12.25 -0.05 -3.32
C MET A 20 -12.66 -1.52 -3.42
N SER A 21 -13.06 -2.14 -2.30
CA SER A 21 -13.54 -3.52 -2.28
C SER A 21 -14.84 -3.69 -3.09
N GLN A 22 -15.81 -2.78 -2.92
CA GLN A 22 -17.06 -2.79 -3.68
C GLN A 22 -16.81 -2.57 -5.18
N ALA A 23 -15.92 -1.65 -5.53
CA ALA A 23 -15.53 -1.42 -6.92
C ALA A 23 -14.86 -2.67 -7.53
N ALA A 24 -13.99 -3.35 -6.77
CA ALA A 24 -13.33 -4.58 -7.23
C ALA A 24 -14.31 -5.73 -7.46
N LEU A 25 -15.31 -5.88 -6.57
CA LEU A 25 -16.40 -6.85 -6.73
C LEU A 25 -17.19 -6.59 -8.01
N ARG A 26 -17.66 -5.35 -8.19
CA ARG A 26 -18.47 -4.99 -9.37
C ARG A 26 -17.70 -5.15 -10.67
N GLU A 27 -16.42 -4.79 -10.66
CA GLU A 27 -15.54 -4.98 -11.82
C GLU A 27 -15.35 -6.47 -12.15
N ALA A 28 -15.17 -7.32 -11.14
CA ALA A 28 -15.02 -8.76 -11.35
C ALA A 28 -16.28 -9.38 -11.95
N GLU A 29 -17.46 -8.98 -11.46
CA GLU A 29 -18.77 -9.39 -12.01
C GLU A 29 -18.91 -8.96 -13.47
N ASN A 30 -18.70 -7.66 -13.76
CA ASN A 30 -18.80 -7.12 -15.12
C ASN A 30 -17.84 -7.83 -16.09
N GLN A 31 -16.58 -8.08 -15.68
CA GLN A 31 -15.61 -8.79 -16.51
C GLN A 31 -15.97 -10.26 -16.70
N GLY A 32 -16.51 -10.92 -15.67
CA GLY A 32 -17.02 -12.29 -15.78
C GLY A 32 -18.18 -12.40 -16.76
N GLU A 33 -19.17 -11.52 -16.65
CA GLU A 33 -20.28 -11.46 -17.60
C GLU A 33 -19.82 -11.17 -19.03
N ALA A 34 -18.88 -10.24 -19.22
CA ALA A 34 -18.36 -9.90 -20.53
C ALA A 34 -17.58 -11.07 -21.15
N PHE A 35 -16.76 -11.76 -20.34
CA PHE A 35 -16.03 -12.95 -20.74
C PHE A 35 -16.98 -14.09 -21.14
N ALA A 36 -17.99 -14.37 -20.31
CA ALA A 36 -18.94 -15.43 -20.59
C ALA A 36 -19.81 -15.14 -21.83
N ARG A 37 -20.26 -13.90 -22.01
CA ARG A 37 -21.02 -13.48 -23.20
C ARG A 37 -20.23 -13.63 -24.51
N ALA A 38 -18.90 -13.60 -24.45
CA ALA A 38 -18.07 -13.85 -25.63
C ALA A 38 -18.09 -15.33 -26.08
N LEU A 39 -18.51 -16.25 -25.21
CA LEU A 39 -18.59 -17.68 -25.50
C LEU A 39 -19.95 -18.00 -26.14
N THR A 40 -20.14 -17.56 -27.38
CA THR A 40 -21.44 -17.61 -28.09
C THR A 40 -21.95 -19.02 -28.39
N TRP A 41 -21.12 -20.05 -28.22
CA TRP A 41 -21.50 -21.45 -28.38
C TRP A 41 -22.12 -22.08 -27.12
N LEU A 42 -22.14 -21.35 -25.99
CA LEU A 42 -22.75 -21.78 -24.74
C LEU A 42 -24.17 -21.23 -24.58
N GLY A 43 -25.01 -22.00 -23.88
CA GLY A 43 -26.34 -21.52 -23.47
C GLY A 43 -26.28 -20.45 -22.38
N PRO A 44 -27.34 -19.64 -22.18
CA PRO A 44 -27.34 -18.56 -21.20
C PRO A 44 -27.03 -19.00 -19.76
N GLY A 45 -27.51 -20.18 -19.34
CA GLY A 45 -27.23 -20.72 -18.00
C GLY A 45 -25.77 -21.17 -17.82
N GLU A 46 -25.14 -21.68 -18.88
CA GLU A 46 -23.71 -22.04 -18.87
C GLU A 46 -22.83 -20.79 -18.86
N GLN A 47 -23.24 -19.74 -19.59
CA GLN A 47 -22.58 -18.44 -19.56
C GLN A 47 -22.65 -17.81 -18.17
N ASP A 48 -23.81 -17.81 -17.50
CA ASP A 48 -23.97 -17.26 -16.16
C ASP A 48 -23.05 -17.96 -15.14
N GLU A 49 -23.04 -19.30 -15.13
CA GLU A 49 -22.19 -20.09 -14.24
C GLU A 49 -20.69 -19.82 -14.49
N ILE A 50 -20.25 -19.78 -15.75
CA ILE A 50 -18.86 -19.48 -16.08
C ILE A 50 -18.50 -18.04 -15.68
N GLY A 51 -19.39 -17.08 -15.94
CA GLY A 51 -19.21 -15.68 -15.57
C GLY A 51 -19.02 -15.52 -14.06
N HIS A 52 -19.85 -16.19 -13.27
CA HIS A 52 -19.75 -16.18 -11.82
C HIS A 52 -18.44 -16.80 -11.33
N ARG A 53 -18.05 -17.98 -11.85
CA ARG A 53 -16.78 -18.63 -11.50
C ARG A 53 -15.57 -17.80 -11.89
N PHE A 54 -15.60 -17.16 -13.06
CA PHE A 54 -14.56 -16.25 -13.49
C PHE A 54 -14.43 -15.08 -12.52
N ALA A 55 -15.56 -14.42 -12.18
CA ALA A 55 -15.56 -13.29 -11.25
C ALA A 55 -14.95 -13.66 -9.89
N GLN A 56 -15.34 -14.81 -9.33
CA GLN A 56 -14.77 -15.32 -8.08
C GLN A 56 -13.25 -15.57 -8.18
N HIS A 57 -12.82 -16.23 -9.25
CA HIS A 57 -11.40 -16.53 -9.48
C HIS A 57 -10.57 -15.25 -9.64
N HIS A 58 -11.06 -14.31 -10.45
CA HIS A 58 -10.41 -13.04 -10.72
C HIS A 58 -10.28 -12.18 -9.47
N LEU A 59 -11.33 -12.14 -8.64
CA LEU A 59 -11.30 -11.43 -7.36
C LEU A 59 -10.28 -12.03 -6.39
N ARG A 60 -10.20 -13.38 -6.33
CA ARG A 60 -9.19 -14.08 -5.53
C ARG A 60 -7.78 -13.72 -5.98
N LEU A 61 -7.51 -13.79 -7.28
CA LEU A 61 -6.19 -13.44 -7.83
C LEU A 61 -5.82 -11.98 -7.56
N ARG A 62 -6.74 -11.04 -7.76
CA ARG A 62 -6.53 -9.62 -7.43
C ARG A 62 -6.19 -9.43 -5.95
N ARG A 63 -6.89 -10.14 -5.06
CA ARG A 63 -6.62 -10.08 -3.62
C ARG A 63 -5.22 -10.58 -3.29
N GLU A 64 -4.81 -11.71 -3.86
CA GLU A 64 -3.47 -12.27 -3.68
C GLU A 64 -2.38 -11.29 -4.17
N MET A 65 -2.55 -10.72 -5.36
CA MET A 65 -1.63 -9.71 -5.91
C MET A 65 -1.53 -8.46 -5.01
N LEU A 66 -2.67 -7.97 -4.50
CA LEU A 66 -2.69 -6.84 -3.59
C LEU A 66 -1.97 -7.17 -2.28
N THR A 67 -2.24 -8.34 -1.69
CA THR A 67 -1.58 -8.78 -0.46
C THR A 67 -0.07 -8.91 -0.65
N ALA A 68 0.39 -9.48 -1.75
CA ALA A 68 1.81 -9.57 -2.08
C ALA A 68 2.45 -8.18 -2.23
N THR A 69 1.76 -7.25 -2.89
CA THR A 69 2.23 -5.87 -3.07
C THR A 69 2.36 -5.13 -1.74
N VAL A 70 1.35 -5.27 -0.86
CA VAL A 70 1.38 -4.68 0.48
C VAL A 70 2.53 -5.26 1.31
N ALA A 71 2.71 -6.58 1.30
CA ALA A 71 3.81 -7.23 1.99
C ALA A 71 5.17 -6.70 1.51
N ARG A 72 5.36 -6.61 0.18
CA ARG A 72 6.59 -6.08 -0.40
C ARG A 72 6.82 -4.60 -0.06
N ALA A 73 5.75 -3.80 -0.04
CA ALA A 73 5.85 -2.40 0.35
C ALA A 73 6.28 -2.23 1.82
N GLU A 74 5.78 -3.08 2.73
CA GLU A 74 6.20 -3.08 4.13
C GLU A 74 7.65 -3.53 4.30
N GLU A 75 8.09 -4.58 3.60
CA GLU A 75 9.49 -4.99 3.58
C GLU A 75 10.41 -3.85 3.12
N LEU A 76 10.05 -3.17 2.03
CA LEU A 76 10.80 -2.03 1.51
C LEU A 76 10.85 -0.90 2.55
N LYS A 77 9.72 -0.56 3.17
CA LYS A 77 9.67 0.47 4.22
C LYS A 77 10.64 0.15 5.36
N VAL A 78 10.69 -1.09 5.81
CA VAL A 78 11.61 -1.53 6.87
C VAL A 78 13.07 -1.38 6.41
N GLU A 79 13.41 -1.89 5.23
CA GLU A 79 14.77 -1.81 4.67
C GLU A 79 15.24 -0.35 4.54
N TYR A 80 14.38 0.54 4.04
CA TYR A 80 14.70 1.95 3.87
C TYR A 80 14.73 2.72 5.21
N ALA A 81 13.86 2.37 6.16
CA ALA A 81 13.87 2.99 7.49
C ALA A 81 15.19 2.72 8.22
N ASP A 82 15.72 1.50 8.12
CA ASP A 82 17.00 1.13 8.71
C ASP A 82 18.18 1.86 8.07
N ARG A 83 18.19 1.94 6.73
CA ARG A 83 19.20 2.74 6.00
C ARG A 83 19.14 4.21 6.38
N TYR A 84 17.94 4.78 6.46
CA TYR A 84 17.76 6.18 6.84
C TYR A 84 18.17 6.43 8.30
N ALA A 85 17.86 5.52 9.21
CA ALA A 85 18.29 5.61 10.60
C ALA A 85 19.82 5.60 10.73
N CYS A 86 20.51 4.75 9.97
CA CYS A 86 21.97 4.71 9.93
C CYS A 86 22.55 6.03 9.40
N LEU A 87 22.05 6.52 8.26
CA LEU A 87 22.50 7.78 7.67
C LEU A 87 22.25 8.96 8.62
N ARG A 88 21.06 9.02 9.23
CA ARG A 88 20.70 10.04 10.20
C ARG A 88 21.66 10.06 11.38
N ARG A 89 22.01 8.89 11.95
CA ARG A 89 22.99 8.81 13.05
C ARG A 89 24.36 9.32 12.63
N ARG A 90 24.84 8.97 11.43
CA ARG A 90 26.13 9.45 10.91
C ARG A 90 26.14 10.97 10.72
N VAL A 91 25.11 11.51 10.08
CA VAL A 91 24.99 12.96 9.82
C VAL A 91 24.89 13.75 11.13
N VAL A 92 24.06 13.30 12.07
CA VAL A 92 23.93 13.93 13.38
C VAL A 92 25.25 13.83 14.17
N GLY A 93 25.91 12.67 14.15
CA GLY A 93 27.21 12.49 14.79
C GLY A 93 28.29 13.42 14.24
N LEU A 94 28.38 13.55 12.90
CA LEU A 94 29.30 14.48 12.26
C LEU A 94 28.97 15.94 12.60
N ALA A 95 27.69 16.33 12.56
CA ALA A 95 27.27 17.68 12.92
C ALA A 95 27.63 18.03 14.37
N VAL A 96 27.42 17.10 15.31
CA VAL A 96 27.81 17.27 16.72
C VAL A 96 29.33 17.38 16.87
N ALA A 97 30.10 16.54 16.16
CA ALA A 97 31.56 16.59 16.20
C ALA A 97 32.12 17.91 15.67
N VAL A 98 31.58 18.41 14.54
CA VAL A 98 31.95 19.71 13.97
C VAL A 98 31.59 20.84 14.94
N PHE A 99 30.39 20.81 15.52
CA PHE A 99 29.96 21.81 16.49
C PHE A 99 30.87 21.85 17.72
N ALA A 100 31.21 20.68 18.27
CA ALA A 100 32.14 20.56 19.39
C ALA A 100 33.56 21.07 19.04
N LEU A 101 34.04 20.80 17.82
CA LEU A 101 35.33 21.35 17.36
C LEU A 101 35.29 22.88 17.28
N CYS A 102 34.22 23.45 16.73
CA CYS A 102 34.04 24.91 16.66
C CYS A 102 34.01 25.56 18.05
N THR A 103 33.31 24.96 19.02
CA THR A 103 33.27 25.51 20.39
C THR A 103 34.63 25.45 21.07
N VAL A 104 35.41 24.37 20.88
CA VAL A 104 36.78 24.25 21.39
C VAL A 104 37.69 25.31 20.77
N ILE A 105 37.64 25.50 19.45
CA ILE A 105 38.45 26.51 18.75
C ILE A 105 38.13 27.91 19.27
N VAL A 106 36.84 28.25 19.41
CA VAL A 106 36.41 29.56 19.93
C VAL A 106 36.85 29.74 21.38
N ALA A 107 36.79 28.70 22.22
CA ALA A 107 37.25 28.77 23.61
C ALA A 107 38.77 28.95 23.74
N HIS A 108 39.56 28.37 22.83
CA HIS A 108 41.02 28.53 22.82
C HIS A 108 41.45 29.92 22.32
N HIS A 109 40.63 30.58 21.49
CA HIS A 109 40.97 31.87 20.90
C HIS A 109 40.48 33.08 21.73
N ARG A 110 39.91 32.84 22.91
CA ARG A 110 39.31 33.81 23.81
C ARG A 110 40.09 33.91 25.11
#